data_AF-A0A059L446-F1
#
_entry.id   AF-A0A059L446-F1
#
_cell.length_a   1.000
_cell.length_b   1.000
_cell.length_c   1.000
_cell.angle_alpha   90.00
_cell.angle_beta   90.00
_cell.angle_gamma   90.00
#
_symmetry.space_group_name_H-M   'P 1'
#
loop_
_entity.id
_entity.type
_entity.pdbx_description
1 polymer ?
#
loop_
_entity_poly.entity_id
_entity_poly.type
_entity_poly.pdbx_seq_one_letter_code
_entity_poly.pdbx_strand_id
1 'polypeptide(L)'
;MKIRAPLPLVLVAVAYLSYLAWQLIVDFTPTVAGRAALTGVLFFFVFRGSRVAGNLLAIFCALSALMLLMAAVPAFTTNTKGAVVFTLIAGLLLAFASYVFFSSAVRAFQAKARLASRPEEKAI
;
A
#
# COMPACT_ATOMS: atom_id res chain seq x y z
N MET A 1 16.61 20.16 -4.09
CA MET A 1 15.19 19.77 -4.27
C MET A 1 14.81 18.72 -3.23
N LYS A 2 13.83 18.99 -2.36
CA LYS A 2 13.37 18.03 -1.34
C LYS A 2 12.59 16.92 -2.05
N ILE A 3 13.10 15.69 -2.02
CA ILE A 3 12.42 14.52 -2.60
C ILE A 3 11.20 14.24 -1.71
N ARG A 4 10.02 14.66 -2.15
CA ARG A 4 8.76 14.47 -1.42
C ARG A 4 8.03 13.27 -1.99
N ALA A 5 7.59 12.38 -1.11
CA ALA A 5 6.71 11.28 -1.50
C ALA A 5 5.37 11.84 -2.01
N PRO A 6 4.75 11.22 -3.02
CA PRO A 6 3.46 11.65 -3.50
C PRO A 6 2.40 11.57 -2.40
N LEU A 7 1.59 12.62 -2.28
CA LEU A 7 0.60 12.79 -1.21
C LEU A 7 -0.38 11.60 -1.08
N PRO A 8 -0.91 11.00 -2.18
CA PRO A 8 -1.77 9.83 -2.08
C PRO A 8 -1.11 8.63 -1.40
N LEU A 9 0.20 8.44 -1.63
CA LEU A 9 0.96 7.36 -1.02
C LEU A 9 1.14 7.57 0.50
N VAL A 10 1.37 8.82 0.91
CA VAL A 10 1.45 9.19 2.33
C VAL A 10 0.11 8.97 3.01
N LEU A 11 -0.99 9.43 2.40
CA LEU A 11 -2.33 9.28 2.97
C LEU A 11 -2.71 7.81 3.17
N VAL A 12 -2.44 6.95 2.18
CA VAL A 12 -2.74 5.52 2.30
C VAL A 12 -1.85 4.85 3.35
N ALA A 13 -0.57 5.23 3.43
CA ALA A 13 0.32 4.70 4.45
C ALA A 13 -0.16 5.07 5.86
N VAL A 14 -0.53 6.34 6.09
CA VAL A 14 -1.04 6.79 7.38
C VAL A 14 -2.35 6.07 7.73
N ALA A 15 -3.31 6.05 6.81
CA ALA A 15 -4.60 5.40 7.05
C ALA A 15 -4.44 3.90 7.40
N TYR A 16 -3.60 3.19 6.65
CA TYR A 16 -3.42 1.75 6.85
C TYR A 16 -2.61 1.43 8.11
N LEU A 17 -1.58 2.22 8.43
CA LEU A 17 -0.82 2.06 9.68
C LEU A 17 -1.68 2.39 10.91
N SER A 18 -2.52 3.43 10.85
CA SER A 18 -3.48 3.74 11.91
C SER A 18 -4.49 2.61 12.12
N TYR A 19 -5.00 2.02 11.02
CA TYR A 19 -5.88 0.86 11.10
C TYR A 19 -5.21 -0.36 11.75
N LEU A 20 -3.97 -0.66 11.38
CA LEU A 20 -3.21 -1.76 11.99
C LEU A 20 -2.89 -1.51 13.46
N ALA A 21 -2.54 -0.27 13.82
CA ALA A 21 -2.32 0.12 15.22
C ALA A 21 -3.61 -0.05 16.05
N TRP A 22 -4.75 0.37 15.51
CA TRP A 22 -6.05 0.13 16.13
C TRP A 22 -6.32 -1.38 16.32
N GLN A 23 -6.13 -2.19 15.28
CA GLN A 23 -6.32 -3.65 15.40
C GLN A 23 -5.37 -4.30 16.41
N LEU A 24 -4.12 -3.84 16.51
CA LEU A 24 -3.16 -4.33 17.50
C LEU A 24 -3.62 -4.06 18.94
N ILE A 25 -4.36 -2.96 19.16
CA ILE A 25 -4.88 -2.57 20.47
C ILE A 25 -6.17 -3.34 20.80
N VAL A 26 -7.08 -3.49 19.84
CA VAL A 26 -8.41 -4.08 20.08
C VAL A 26 -8.41 -5.61 19.98
N ASP A 27 -7.72 -6.18 18.99
CA ASP A 27 -7.75 -7.62 18.68
C ASP A 27 -6.35 -8.13 18.32
N PHE A 28 -5.47 -8.21 19.33
CA PHE A 28 -4.11 -8.70 19.12
C PHE A 28 -4.11 -10.18 18.71
N THR A 29 -3.65 -10.44 17.49
CA THR A 29 -3.37 -11.80 17.01
C THR A 29 -1.98 -11.85 16.37
N PRO A 30 -1.29 -13.01 16.40
CA PRO A 30 0.02 -13.16 15.75
C PRO A 30 -0.01 -12.78 14.27
N THR A 31 -1.11 -13.06 13.59
CA THR A 31 -1.32 -12.72 12.18
C THR A 31 -1.42 -11.21 11.96
N VAL A 32 -2.14 -10.48 12.82
CA VAL A 32 -2.23 -9.01 12.77
C VAL A 32 -0.86 -8.38 13.04
N ALA A 33 -0.13 -8.88 14.04
CA ALA A 33 1.23 -8.40 14.35
C ALA A 33 2.21 -8.62 13.19
N GLY A 34 2.21 -9.82 12.59
CA GLY A 34 3.03 -10.13 11.42
C GLY A 34 2.70 -9.24 10.22
N ARG A 35 1.40 -9.00 9.97
CA ARG A 35 0.95 -8.09 8.90
C ARG A 35 1.39 -6.65 9.17
N ALA A 36 1.31 -6.19 10.42
CA ALA A 36 1.73 -4.84 10.79
C ALA A 36 3.23 -4.63 10.57
N ALA A 37 4.06 -5.59 11.03
CA ALA A 37 5.50 -5.55 10.83
C ALA A 37 5.87 -5.55 9.33
N LEU A 38 5.30 -6.47 8.55
CA LEU A 38 5.58 -6.59 7.12
C LEU A 38 5.16 -5.33 6.35
N THR A 39 4.00 -4.77 6.71
CA THR A 39 3.52 -3.53 6.08
C THR A 39 4.39 -2.33 6.45
N GLY A 40 4.81 -2.21 7.71
CA GLY A 40 5.72 -1.16 8.16
C GLY A 40 7.04 -1.19 7.38
N VAL A 41 7.62 -2.39 7.22
CA VAL A 41 8.84 -2.59 6.44
C VAL A 41 8.64 -2.21 4.97
N LEU A 42 7.55 -2.65 4.34
CA LEU A 42 7.25 -2.28 2.95
C LEU A 42 7.11 -0.77 2.78
N PHE A 43 6.32 -0.09 3.63
CA PHE A 43 6.17 1.36 3.56
C PHE A 43 7.51 2.07 3.78
N PHE A 44 8.32 1.63 4.75
CA PHE A 44 9.64 2.19 4.97
C PHE A 44 10.52 2.14 3.71
N PHE A 45 10.58 0.98 3.04
CA PHE A 45 11.36 0.84 1.80
C PHE A 45 10.75 1.61 0.62
N VAL A 46 9.42 1.68 0.52
CA VAL A 46 8.72 2.49 -0.49
C VAL A 46 9.07 3.97 -0.31
N PHE A 47 9.03 4.49 0.92
CA PHE A 47 9.42 5.87 1.23
C PHE A 47 10.91 6.13 1.01
N ARG A 48 11.75 5.11 1.09
CA ARG A 48 13.16 5.18 0.68
C ARG A 48 13.36 5.14 -0.84
N GLY A 49 12.28 5.00 -1.62
CA GLY A 49 12.30 4.97 -3.07
C GLY A 49 12.56 3.59 -3.69
N SER A 50 12.44 2.51 -2.92
CA SER A 50 12.59 1.15 -3.44
C SER A 50 11.46 0.79 -4.40
N ARG A 51 11.82 0.47 -5.65
CA ARG A 51 10.87 -0.02 -6.66
C ARG A 51 10.30 -1.39 -6.30
N VAL A 52 11.14 -2.27 -5.74
CA VAL A 52 10.75 -3.63 -5.36
C VAL A 52 9.67 -3.60 -4.28
N ALA A 53 9.87 -2.76 -3.24
CA ALA A 53 8.88 -2.60 -2.19
C ALA A 53 7.56 -2.01 -2.71
N GLY A 54 7.62 -1.08 -3.67
CA GLY A 54 6.42 -0.53 -4.32
C GLY A 54 5.65 -1.59 -5.11
N ASN A 55 6.35 -2.43 -5.87
CA ASN A 55 5.73 -3.52 -6.63
C ASN A 55 5.13 -4.57 -5.70
N LEU A 56 5.84 -4.96 -4.63
CA LEU A 56 5.32 -5.89 -3.62
C LEU A 56 4.05 -5.33 -2.95
N LEU A 57 4.06 -4.04 -2.58
CA LEU A 57 2.89 -3.38 -2.02
C LEU A 57 1.69 -3.43 -2.99
N ALA A 58 1.91 -3.15 -4.28
CA ALA A 58 0.87 -3.23 -5.30
C ALA A 58 0.31 -4.65 -5.45
N ILE A 59 1.16 -5.68 -5.43
CA ILE A 59 0.74 -7.10 -5.48
C ILE A 59 -0.12 -7.44 -4.25
N PHE A 60 0.33 -7.07 -3.05
CA PHE A 60 -0.45 -7.32 -1.84
C PHE A 60 -1.81 -6.59 -1.84
N CYS A 61 -1.86 -5.36 -2.36
CA CYS A 61 -3.12 -4.64 -2.54
C CYS A 61 -4.04 -5.35 -3.55
N ALA A 62 -3.51 -5.82 -4.68
CA ALA A 62 -4.29 -6.56 -5.67
C ALA A 62 -4.83 -7.90 -5.12
N LEU A 63 -4.00 -8.66 -4.40
CA LEU A 63 -4.43 -9.90 -3.74
C LEU A 63 -5.50 -9.64 -2.67
N SER A 64 -5.33 -8.58 -1.87
CA SER A 64 -6.32 -8.19 -0.85
C SER A 64 -7.65 -7.76 -1.48
N ALA A 65 -7.60 -7.02 -2.59
CA ALA A 65 -8.80 -6.67 -3.35
C ALA A 65 -9.52 -7.90 -3.90
N LEU A 66 -8.77 -8.87 -4.42
CA LEU A 66 -9.35 -10.13 -4.94
C LEU A 66 -10.01 -10.93 -3.82
N MET A 67 -9.39 -11.02 -2.64
CA MET A 67 -10.01 -11.65 -1.48
C MET A 67 -11.30 -10.94 -1.03
N LEU A 68 -11.31 -9.60 -1.03
CA LEU A 68 -12.51 -8.83 -0.69
C LEU A 68 -13.64 -9.03 -1.71
N LEU A 69 -13.32 -9.11 -3.01
CA LEU A 69 -14.32 -9.43 -4.04
C LEU A 69 -14.88 -10.83 -3.86
N MET A 70 -14.04 -11.82 -3.54
CA MET A 70 -14.48 -13.18 -3.24
C MET A 70 -15.36 -13.23 -1.99
N ALA A 71 -15.07 -12.43 -0.96
CA ALA A 71 -15.92 -12.29 0.22
C ALA A 71 -17.23 -11.52 -0.05
N ALA A 72 -17.25 -10.62 -1.05
CA ALA A 72 -18.44 -9.88 -1.43
C ALA A 72 -19.50 -10.78 -2.08
N VAL A 73 -19.10 -11.78 -2.88
CA VAL A 73 -20.01 -12.71 -3.58
C VAL A 73 -21.01 -13.38 -2.63
N PRO A 74 -20.61 -14.09 -1.56
CA PRO A 74 -21.54 -14.67 -0.60
C PRO A 74 -22.23 -13.62 0.29
N ALA A 75 -21.64 -12.44 0.44
CA ALA A 75 -22.26 -11.36 1.20
C ALA A 75 -23.45 -10.72 0.46
N PHE A 76 -23.52 -10.79 -0.87
CA PHE A 76 -24.65 -10.20 -1.62
C PHE A 76 -26.00 -10.80 -1.25
N THR A 77 -26.04 -12.09 -0.90
CA THR A 77 -27.26 -12.81 -0.54
C THR A 77 -27.65 -12.63 0.93
N THR A 78 -26.71 -12.27 1.80
CA THR A 78 -26.90 -12.23 3.26
C THR A 78 -26.88 -10.82 3.83
N ASN A 79 -26.09 -9.91 3.24
CA ASN A 79 -25.96 -8.52 3.64
C ASN A 79 -25.45 -7.67 2.47
N THR A 80 -26.39 -7.19 1.64
CA THR A 80 -26.08 -6.38 0.45
C THR A 80 -25.28 -5.12 0.79
N LYS A 81 -25.50 -4.50 1.96
CA LYS A 81 -24.71 -3.32 2.38
C LYS A 81 -23.25 -3.69 2.62
N GLY A 82 -22.99 -4.82 3.29
CA GLY A 82 -21.64 -5.34 3.50
C GLY A 82 -20.94 -5.70 2.18
N ALA A 83 -21.67 -6.32 1.25
CA ALA A 83 -21.14 -6.66 -0.07
C ALA A 83 -20.70 -5.41 -0.85
N VAL A 84 -21.53 -4.36 -0.88
CA VAL A 84 -21.18 -3.08 -1.52
C VAL A 84 -19.93 -2.45 -0.90
N VAL A 85 -19.82 -2.47 0.43
CA VAL A 85 -18.63 -1.96 1.13
C VAL A 85 -17.38 -2.74 0.74
N PHE A 86 -17.44 -4.08 0.70
CA PHE A 86 -16.31 -4.90 0.26
C PHE A 86 -15.91 -4.63 -1.19
N THR A 87 -16.87 -4.46 -2.10
CA THR A 87 -16.59 -4.11 -3.50
C THR A 87 -15.95 -2.72 -3.63
N LEU A 88 -16.44 -1.72 -2.87
CA LEU A 88 -15.85 -0.38 -2.89
C LEU A 88 -14.41 -0.37 -2.38
N ILE A 89 -14.13 -1.06 -1.28
CA ILE A 89 -12.77 -1.17 -0.73
C ILE A 89 -11.86 -1.92 -1.70
N ALA A 90 -12.34 -2.99 -2.32
CA ALA A 90 -11.57 -3.71 -3.35
C ALA A 90 -11.24 -2.81 -4.54
N GLY A 91 -12.19 -2.00 -5.01
CA GLY A 91 -11.97 -1.03 -6.08
C GLY A 91 -10.90 0.01 -5.72
N LEU A 92 -10.94 0.55 -4.51
CA LEU A 92 -9.93 1.48 -4.00
C LEU A 92 -8.54 0.85 -3.91
N LEU A 93 -8.45 -0.40 -3.46
CA LEU A 93 -7.18 -1.14 -3.40
C LEU A 93 -6.60 -1.40 -4.79
N LEU A 94 -7.43 -1.76 -5.77
CA LEU A 94 -7.00 -1.92 -7.16
C LEU A 94 -6.55 -0.58 -7.75
N ALA A 95 -7.30 0.50 -7.55
CA ALA A 95 -6.91 1.83 -7.99
C ALA A 95 -5.57 2.26 -7.38
N PHE A 96 -5.35 1.98 -6.10
CA PHE A 96 -4.08 2.25 -5.43
C PHE A 96 -2.95 1.37 -5.97
N ALA A 97 -3.18 0.07 -6.19
CA ALA A 97 -2.20 -0.83 -6.80
C ALA A 97 -1.79 -0.33 -8.19
N SER A 98 -2.75 0.02 -9.04
CA SER A 98 -2.52 0.60 -10.35
C SER A 98 -1.76 1.93 -10.26
N TYR A 99 -2.09 2.79 -9.28
CA TYR A 99 -1.37 4.04 -9.05
C TYR A 99 0.10 3.77 -8.69
N VAL A 100 0.38 2.88 -7.74
CA VAL A 100 1.77 2.56 -7.34
C VAL A 100 2.57 1.98 -8.51
N PHE A 101 1.95 1.18 -9.36
CA PHE A 101 2.63 0.48 -10.46
C PHE A 101 2.81 1.34 -11.72
N PHE A 102 1.79 2.10 -12.11
CA PHE A 102 1.73 2.82 -13.39
C PHE A 102 1.95 4.33 -13.26
N SER A 103 1.84 4.93 -12.07
CA SER A 103 1.96 6.38 -11.92
C SER A 103 3.38 6.88 -12.21
N SER A 104 3.48 7.82 -13.16
CA SER A 104 4.72 8.52 -13.49
C SER A 104 5.29 9.28 -12.29
N ALA A 105 4.42 9.80 -11.41
CA ALA A 105 4.84 10.50 -10.19
C ALA A 105 5.56 9.58 -9.20
N VAL A 106 5.08 8.35 -9.02
CA VAL A 106 5.72 7.34 -8.16
C VAL A 106 7.07 6.91 -8.75
N ARG A 107 7.12 6.68 -10.07
CA ARG A 107 8.36 6.32 -10.78
C ARG A 107 9.40 7.44 -10.72
N ALA A 108 8.98 8.70 -10.86
CA ALA A 108 9.85 9.86 -10.76
C ALA A 108 10.39 10.05 -9.33
N PHE A 109 9.56 9.82 -8.30
CA PHE A 109 9.99 9.82 -6.91
C PHE A 109 11.05 8.73 -6.65
N GLN A 110 10.79 7.49 -7.07
CA GLN A 110 11.72 6.37 -6.92
C GLN A 110 13.04 6.59 -7.69
N ALA A 111 12.99 7.17 -8.88
CA ALA A 111 14.18 7.51 -9.66
C ALA A 111 15.03 8.59 -8.95
N LYS A 112 14.41 9.66 -8.44
CA LYS A 112 15.11 10.70 -7.68
C LYS A 112 15.72 10.18 -6.39
N ALA A 113 15.02 9.31 -5.67
CA ALA A 113 15.52 8.68 -4.46
C ALA A 113 16.73 7.77 -4.74
N ARG A 114 16.72 6.99 -5.83
CA ARG A 114 17.86 6.17 -6.26
C ARG A 114 19.10 7.01 -6.60
N LEU A 115 18.91 8.13 -7.31
CA LEU A 115 20.00 9.05 -7.64
C LEU A 115 20.58 9.73 -6.39
N ALA A 116 19.76 10.01 -5.37
CA ALA A 116 20.23 10.56 -4.11
C ALA A 116 21.06 9.55 -3.28
N SER A 117 20.80 8.25 -3.42
CA SER A 117 21.57 7.19 -2.76
C SER A 117 22.90 6.83 -3.45
N ARG A 118 23.19 7.42 -4.63
CA ARG A 118 24.44 7.20 -5.38
C ARG A 118 25.17 8.54 -5.61
N PRO A 119 25.83 9.08 -4.58
CA PRO A 119 26.52 10.37 -4.71
C PRO A 119 27.73 10.32 -5.66
N GLU A 120 28.31 9.14 -5.91
CA GLU A 120 29.55 8.99 -6.69
C GLU A 120 29.38 9.16 -8.21
N GLU A 121 28.15 9.08 -8.73
CA GLU A 121 27.86 9.21 -10.17
C GLU A 121 27.64 10.69 -10.60
N LYS A 122 27.79 11.64 -9.67
CA LYS A 122 27.66 13.09 -9.95
C LYS A 122 29.00 13.80 -10.16
N ALA A 123 30.12 13.09 -10.06
CA ALA A 123 31.47 13.66 -10.09
C ALA A 123 32.24 13.38 -11.39
N ILE A 124 31.58 12.87 -12.44
CA ILE A 124 32.16 12.67 -13.77
C ILE A 124 31.39 13.54 -14.77
#